data_AF-A0A550GYV1-F1
#
_entry.id   AF-A0A550GYV1-F1
#
_cell.length_a   1.000
_cell.length_b   1.000
_cell.length_c   1.000
_cell.angle_alpha   90.00
_cell.angle_beta   90.00
_cell.angle_gamma   90.00
#
_symmetry.space_group_name_H-M   'P 1'
#
loop_
_entity.id
_entity.type
_entity.pdbx_description
1 polymer ?
#
loop_
_entity_poly.entity_id
_entity_poly.type
_entity_poly.pdbx_seq_one_letter_code
_entity_poly.pdbx_strand_id
1 'polypeptide(L)'
;MESLYAQPKAQSDFMIKITYLGFSQGVIVETIVSTYNSDGQANAAPMGVTINSPQQVVLRIYTSSLTYKNLQSNKTGVVNVVHDP
;
A
#
# COMPACT_ATOMS: atom_id res chain seq x y z
N MET A 1 -30.20 -24.35 -33.89
CA MET A 1 -30.45 -22.89 -33.80
C MET A 1 -29.74 -22.42 -32.54
N GLU A 2 -28.79 -21.52 -32.71
CA GLU A 2 -27.64 -21.31 -31.82
C GLU A 2 -27.96 -20.76 -30.43
N SER A 3 -27.09 -21.18 -29.51
CA SER A 3 -26.76 -20.61 -28.19
C SER A 3 -26.58 -19.09 -28.23
N LEU A 4 -27.19 -18.36 -27.28
CA LEU A 4 -26.80 -16.98 -26.94
C LEU A 4 -27.37 -16.52 -25.58
N TYR A 5 -27.09 -17.28 -24.51
CA TYR A 5 -27.13 -16.74 -23.14
C TYR A 5 -25.99 -17.34 -22.31
N ALA A 6 -24.76 -17.19 -22.80
CA ALA A 6 -23.61 -17.24 -21.92
C ALA A 6 -23.60 -15.93 -21.13
N GLN A 7 -23.87 -16.01 -19.82
CA GLN A 7 -23.56 -14.93 -18.89
C GLN A 7 -22.09 -14.56 -19.09
N PRO A 8 -21.71 -13.27 -19.17
CA PRO A 8 -20.31 -12.91 -19.21
C PRO A 8 -19.66 -13.52 -17.98
N LYS A 9 -18.73 -14.47 -18.19
CA LYS A 9 -17.83 -14.88 -17.11
C LYS A 9 -17.17 -13.58 -16.68
N ALA A 10 -17.45 -13.15 -15.45
CA ALA A 10 -16.73 -12.06 -14.82
C ALA A 10 -15.24 -12.36 -15.06
N GLN A 11 -14.63 -11.57 -15.92
CA GLN A 11 -13.19 -11.55 -16.11
C GLN A 11 -12.64 -11.44 -14.68
N SER A 12 -11.89 -12.42 -14.21
CA SER A 12 -11.31 -12.31 -12.87
C SER A 12 -10.40 -11.10 -12.92
N ASP A 13 -10.84 -9.97 -12.34
CA ASP A 13 -10.00 -8.81 -12.14
C ASP A 13 -8.70 -9.33 -11.54
N PHE A 14 -7.60 -9.16 -12.26
CA PHE A 14 -6.30 -9.61 -11.81
C PHE A 14 -5.96 -8.76 -10.58
N MET A 15 -6.35 -9.23 -9.39
CA MET A 15 -6.10 -8.54 -8.14
C MET A 15 -4.58 -8.49 -7.98
N ILE A 16 -4.00 -7.31 -8.18
CA ILE A 16 -2.55 -7.11 -8.03
C ILE A 16 -2.23 -7.39 -6.57
N LYS A 17 -1.50 -8.48 -6.35
CA LYS A 17 -0.97 -8.83 -5.03
C LYS A 17 0.20 -7.91 -4.72
N ILE A 18 0.29 -7.45 -3.48
CA ILE A 18 1.41 -6.63 -2.97
C ILE A 18 2.76 -7.34 -3.18
N THR A 19 2.77 -8.67 -3.24
CA THR A 19 3.97 -9.47 -3.55
C THR A 19 4.58 -9.16 -4.92
N TYR A 20 3.80 -8.70 -5.90
CA TYR A 20 4.33 -8.26 -7.20
C TYR A 20 5.04 -6.91 -7.14
N LEU A 21 4.92 -6.17 -6.03
CA LEU A 21 5.54 -4.87 -5.81
C LEU A 21 6.84 -4.97 -5.00
N GLY A 22 7.39 -6.17 -4.82
CA GLY A 22 8.66 -6.39 -4.11
C GLY A 22 8.53 -6.75 -2.62
N PHE A 23 7.32 -7.03 -2.13
CA PHE A 23 7.12 -7.45 -0.74
C PHE A 23 7.12 -8.97 -0.57
N SER A 24 7.57 -9.41 0.60
CA SER A 24 7.52 -10.81 1.05
C SER A 24 7.06 -10.91 2.49
N GLN A 25 6.31 -11.96 2.82
CA GLN A 25 5.83 -12.17 4.17
C GLN A 25 6.99 -12.42 5.13
N GLY A 26 6.94 -11.83 6.33
CA GLY A 26 8.00 -11.94 7.34
C GLY A 26 9.25 -11.09 7.07
N VAL A 27 9.27 -10.31 5.99
CA VAL A 27 10.38 -9.41 5.64
C VAL A 27 9.97 -7.95 5.89
N ILE A 28 10.88 -7.17 6.48
CA ILE A 28 10.76 -5.71 6.53
C ILE A 28 11.37 -5.17 5.24
N VAL A 29 10.56 -4.46 4.45
CA VAL A 29 11.00 -3.74 3.26
C VAL A 29 11.17 -2.27 3.64
N GLU A 30 12.36 -1.74 3.45
CA GLU A 30 12.63 -0.30 3.65
C GLU A 30 12.05 0.49 2.48
N THR A 31 11.25 1.51 2.80
CA THR A 31 10.49 2.30 1.82
C THR A 31 10.42 3.76 2.23
N ILE A 32 9.96 4.62 1.32
CA ILE A 32 9.58 5.99 1.67
C ILE A 32 8.06 6.08 1.75
N VAL A 33 7.53 6.46 2.91
CA VAL A 33 6.08 6.70 3.08
C VAL A 33 5.80 8.18 2.93
N SER A 34 5.02 8.51 1.91
CA SER A 34 4.55 9.87 1.65
C SER A 34 3.12 10.07 2.16
N THR A 35 2.90 11.16 2.89
CA THR A 35 1.61 11.56 3.47
C THR A 35 1.38 13.05 3.28
N TYR A 36 0.15 13.49 3.50
CA TYR A 36 -0.20 14.90 3.59
C TYR A 36 -0.74 15.20 4.98
N ASN A 37 -0.50 16.40 5.50
CA ASN A 37 -1.23 16.91 6.67
C ASN A 37 -2.63 17.43 6.25
N SER A 38 -3.39 17.99 7.20
CA SER A 38 -4.73 18.55 6.93
C SER A 38 -4.72 19.74 5.97
N ASP A 39 -3.61 20.47 5.91
CA ASP A 39 -3.46 21.68 5.10
C ASP A 39 -2.94 21.36 3.68
N GLY A 40 -2.77 20.07 3.35
CA GLY A 40 -2.25 19.61 2.07
C GLY A 40 -0.73 19.74 1.94
N GLN A 41 0.01 19.99 3.02
CA GLN A 41 1.47 19.98 2.99
C GLN A 41 2.00 18.55 2.98
N ALA A 42 2.92 18.26 2.05
CA ALA A 42 3.53 16.96 1.90
C ALA A 42 4.55 16.64 3.01
N ASN A 43 4.65 15.37 3.37
CA ASN A 43 5.66 14.80 4.25
C ASN A 43 6.11 13.46 3.66
N ALA A 44 7.42 13.19 3.67
CA ALA A 44 7.99 11.92 3.24
C ALA A 44 9.01 11.46 4.30
N ALA A 45 8.94 10.19 4.71
CA ALA A 45 9.84 9.65 5.71
C ALA A 45 10.19 8.17 5.41
N PRO A 46 11.43 7.73 5.65
CA PRO A 46 11.80 6.32 5.60
C PRO A 46 10.99 5.51 6.61
N MET A 47 10.46 4.37 6.19
CA MET A 47 9.69 3.45 7.02
C MET A 47 9.92 2.01 6.58
N GLY A 48 10.12 1.14 7.58
CA GLY A 48 10.02 -0.30 7.40
C GLY A 48 8.55 -0.73 7.25
N VAL A 49 8.25 -1.45 6.17
CA VAL A 49 6.92 -1.97 5.86
C VAL A 49 6.96 -3.49 5.84
N THR A 50 5.94 -4.11 6.44
CA THR A 50 5.73 -5.57 6.39
C THR A 50 4.38 -5.87 5.75
N ILE A 51 4.14 -7.14 5.39
CA ILE A 51 2.81 -7.60 4.94
C ILE A 51 2.31 -8.74 5.82
N ASN A 52 1.00 -8.73 6.09
CA ASN A 52 0.31 -9.85 6.77
C ASN A 52 -0.45 -10.74 5.79
N SER A 53 -0.81 -10.20 4.62
CA SER A 53 -1.49 -10.91 3.54
C SER A 53 -1.16 -10.25 2.20
N PRO A 54 -1.48 -10.91 1.06
CA PRO A 54 -1.21 -10.34 -0.27
C PRO A 54 -1.91 -9.00 -0.58
N GLN A 55 -2.80 -8.52 0.30
CA GLN A 55 -3.59 -7.29 0.15
C GLN A 55 -3.46 -6.35 1.37
N GLN A 56 -2.63 -6.68 2.35
CA GLN A 56 -2.48 -5.87 3.56
C GLN A 56 -1.02 -5.54 3.85
N VAL A 57 -0.69 -4.24 3.75
CA VAL A 57 0.53 -3.67 4.31
C VAL A 57 0.37 -3.35 5.79
N VAL A 58 1.47 -3.42 6.52
CA VAL A 58 1.55 -3.12 7.95
C VAL A 58 2.73 -2.19 8.20
N LEU A 59 2.41 -1.03 8.76
CA LEU A 59 3.36 -0.01 9.20
C LEU A 59 3.40 -0.01 10.73
N ARG A 60 4.59 -0.10 11.32
CA ARG A 60 4.82 0.05 12.78
C ARG A 60 5.53 1.38 13.02
N ILE A 61 4.74 2.43 13.20
CA ILE A 61 5.22 3.82 13.16
C ILE A 61 5.38 4.36 14.58
N TYR A 62 6.45 5.12 14.83
CA TYR A 62 6.56 5.93 16.04
C TYR A 62 5.41 6.92 16.13
N THR A 63 4.69 6.89 17.26
CA THR A 63 3.48 7.70 17.49
C THR A 63 3.78 9.20 17.58
N SER A 64 5.02 9.58 17.86
CA SER A 64 5.48 10.98 17.87
C SER A 64 5.73 11.56 16.46
N SER A 65 5.84 10.71 15.43
CA SER A 65 6.19 11.14 14.08
C SER A 65 5.09 11.91 13.37
N LEU A 66 5.47 12.80 12.43
CA LEU A 66 4.53 13.49 11.57
C LEU A 66 3.77 12.50 10.65
N THR A 67 4.45 11.46 10.17
CA THR A 67 3.82 10.40 9.36
C THR A 67 2.68 9.70 10.10
N TYR A 68 2.87 9.35 11.38
CA TYR A 68 1.80 8.76 12.20
C TYR A 68 0.61 9.71 12.35
N LYS A 69 0.87 10.98 12.70
CA LYS A 69 -0.19 12.00 12.86
C LYS A 69 -0.99 12.18 11.57
N ASN A 70 -0.32 12.28 10.44
CA ASN A 70 -0.95 12.42 9.12
C ASN A 70 -1.81 11.20 8.77
N LEU A 71 -1.30 9.98 8.94
CA LEU A 71 -2.06 8.75 8.71
C LEU A 71 -3.24 8.60 9.67
N GLN A 72 -3.08 9.00 10.92
CA GLN A 72 -4.15 8.96 11.91
C GLN A 72 -5.30 9.90 11.54
N SER A 73 -4.99 11.11 11.07
CA SER A 73 -5.97 12.11 10.61
C SER A 73 -6.62 11.71 9.29
N ASN A 74 -5.81 11.44 8.27
CA ASN A 74 -6.27 11.41 6.88
C ASN A 74 -6.55 9.99 6.36
N LYS A 75 -6.15 8.96 7.12
CA LYS A 75 -6.30 7.52 6.77
C LYS A 75 -5.72 7.16 5.39
N THR A 76 -4.80 7.96 4.89
CA THR A 76 -4.27 7.88 3.53
C THR A 76 -2.77 8.17 3.50
N GLY A 77 -2.07 7.45 2.64
CA GLY A 77 -0.64 7.57 2.40
C GLY A 77 -0.21 6.64 1.27
N VAL A 78 1.01 6.84 0.76
CA VAL A 78 1.59 6.04 -0.32
C VAL A 78 2.92 5.46 0.15
N VAL A 79 3.10 4.16 -0.09
CA VAL A 79 4.36 3.46 0.14
C VAL A 79 5.13 3.45 -1.18
N ASN A 80 6.28 4.11 -1.21
CA ASN A 80 7.14 4.19 -2.38
C ASN A 80 8.30 3.20 -2.20
N VAL A 81 8.35 2.18 -3.05
CA VAL A 81 9.48 1.24 -3.12
C VAL A 81 10.57 1.88 -3.96
N VAL A 82 11.71 2.17 -3.35
CA VAL A 82 12.83 2.88 -3.96
C VAL A 82 14.10 2.02 -3.85
N HIS A 83 14.98 2.12 -4.85
CA HIS A 83 16.24 1.38 -4.91
C HIS A 83 17.46 2.33 -4.95
N ASP A 84 17.20 3.63 -4.97
CA ASP A 84 18.22 4.67 -4.97
C ASP A 84 18.53 5.04 -3.51
N PRO A 85 19.78 4.85 -3.03
CA PRO A 85 20.18 5.07 -1.65
C PRO A 85 20.25 6.55 -1.24
#